data_AF-A0A537SR06-F1
#
_entry.id   AF-A0A537SR06-F1
#
_cell.length_a   1.000
_cell.length_b   1.000
_cell.length_c   1.000
_cell.angle_alpha   90.00
_cell.angle_beta   90.00
_cell.angle_gamma   90.00
#
_symmetry.space_group_name_H-M   'P 1'
#
loop_
_entity.id
_entity.type
_entity.pdbx_description
1 polymer ?
#
loop_
_entity_poly.entity_id
_entity_poly.type
_entity_poly.pdbx_seq_one_letter_code
_entity_poly.pdbx_strand_id
1 'polypeptide(L)'
;QIQSLGYQTISVASGAEALAVLERGESFDLLFTDVIMPGSMNGRELAEEVVKRRPGMKVLFTSGYTEDAIFHHGRLDPGVLLLAKPYSKAEIARMIRHALTAA
;
A
#
# COMPACT_ATOMS: atom_id res chain seq x y z
N GLN A 1 -8.22 -9.94 7.57
CA GLN A 1 -7.24 -9.80 8.68
C GLN A 1 -7.22 -8.37 9.24
N ILE A 2 -7.13 -7.34 8.39
CA ILE A 2 -7.03 -5.94 8.82
C ILE A 2 -8.29 -5.45 9.57
N GLN A 3 -9.50 -5.81 9.11
CA GLN A 3 -10.74 -5.51 9.85
C GLN A 3 -10.74 -6.05 11.28
N SER A 4 -10.17 -7.25 11.49
CA SER A 4 -10.04 -7.86 12.83
C SER A 4 -9.01 -7.18 13.74
N LEU A 5 -8.32 -6.16 13.24
CA LEU A 5 -7.43 -5.27 14.01
C LEU A 5 -8.11 -3.95 14.38
N GLY A 6 -9.39 -3.75 13.99
CA GLY A 6 -10.17 -2.55 14.31
C GLY A 6 -10.16 -1.46 13.25
N TYR A 7 -9.52 -1.70 12.09
CA TYR A 7 -9.51 -0.75 10.97
C TYR A 7 -10.74 -0.94 10.08
N GLN A 8 -11.26 0.17 9.55
CA GLN A 8 -12.18 0.13 8.42
C GLN A 8 -11.39 -0.12 7.14
N THR A 9 -11.90 -0.97 6.26
CA THR A 9 -11.20 -1.33 5.03
C THR A 9 -12.16 -1.39 3.86
N ILE A 10 -11.70 -0.89 2.72
CA ILE A 10 -12.31 -1.13 1.43
C ILE A 10 -11.32 -1.96 0.63
N SER A 11 -11.76 -3.12 0.17
CA SER A 11 -10.95 -4.04 -0.62
C SER A 11 -11.40 -3.96 -2.07
N VAL A 12 -10.43 -3.89 -2.96
CA VAL A 12 -10.60 -3.83 -4.42
C VAL A 12 -9.71 -4.86 -5.08
N ALA A 13 -10.10 -5.34 -6.24
CA ALA A 13 -9.39 -6.40 -6.95
C ALA A 13 -8.29 -5.86 -7.88
N SER A 14 -8.28 -4.56 -8.16
CA SER A 14 -7.34 -3.94 -9.11
C SER A 14 -7.02 -2.48 -8.80
N GLY A 15 -5.93 -1.97 -9.38
CA GLY A 15 -5.60 -0.54 -9.30
C GLY A 15 -6.65 0.37 -9.94
N ALA A 16 -7.31 -0.08 -11.02
CA ALA A 16 -8.40 0.68 -11.65
C ALA A 16 -9.61 0.83 -10.69
N GLU A 17 -9.99 -0.24 -10.00
CA GLU A 17 -11.05 -0.17 -8.99
C GLU A 17 -10.65 0.71 -7.80
N ALA A 18 -9.39 0.68 -7.37
CA ALA A 18 -8.87 1.55 -6.32
C ALA A 18 -9.01 3.03 -6.69
N LEU A 19 -8.69 3.40 -7.93
CA LEU A 19 -8.85 4.78 -8.41
C LEU A 19 -10.33 5.17 -8.53
N ALA A 20 -11.20 4.27 -8.98
CA ALA A 20 -12.64 4.53 -9.02
C ALA A 20 -13.22 4.75 -7.61
N VAL A 21 -12.74 4.02 -6.60
CA VAL A 21 -13.07 4.27 -5.18
C VAL A 21 -12.64 5.67 -4.76
N LEU A 22 -11.42 6.06 -5.10
CA LEU A 22 -10.88 7.37 -4.75
C LEU A 22 -11.68 8.53 -5.37
N GLU A 23 -12.16 8.35 -6.60
CA GLU A 23 -12.96 9.32 -7.35
C GLU A 23 -14.36 9.54 -6.76
N ARG A 24 -14.91 8.56 -6.04
CA ARG A 24 -16.18 8.73 -5.31
C ARG A 24 -16.08 9.67 -4.10
N GLY A 25 -14.89 10.18 -3.80
CA GLY A 25 -14.68 11.15 -2.73
C GLY A 25 -14.44 10.50 -1.36
N GLU A 26 -14.34 9.17 -1.30
CA GLU A 26 -14.03 8.45 -0.07
C GLU A 26 -12.65 8.85 0.46
N SER A 27 -12.53 9.00 1.79
CA SER A 27 -11.29 9.38 2.47
C SER A 27 -10.57 8.14 3.01
N PHE A 28 -9.26 8.08 2.78
CA PHE A 28 -8.41 6.98 3.25
C PHE A 28 -7.19 7.56 3.96
N ASP A 29 -6.77 6.89 5.03
CA ASP A 29 -5.54 7.25 5.76
C ASP A 29 -4.32 6.46 5.25
N LEU A 30 -4.56 5.30 4.62
CA LEU A 30 -3.51 4.38 4.18
C LEU A 30 -3.95 3.61 2.94
N LEU A 31 -3.11 3.60 1.91
CA LEU A 31 -3.13 2.62 0.83
C LEU A 31 -2.27 1.42 1.23
N PHE A 32 -2.88 0.22 1.30
CA PHE A 32 -2.15 -1.04 1.44
C PHE A 32 -2.24 -1.82 0.12
N THR A 33 -1.12 -1.99 -0.58
CA THR A 33 -1.10 -2.59 -1.92
C THR A 33 0.03 -3.60 -2.10
N ASP A 34 -0.23 -4.62 -2.90
CA ASP A 34 0.84 -5.43 -3.49
C ASP A 34 1.73 -4.59 -4.40
N VAL A 35 3.03 -4.85 -4.42
CA VAL A 35 3.96 -4.21 -5.35
C VAL A 35 3.66 -4.66 -6.79
N ILE A 36 3.54 -5.97 -6.97
CA ILE A 36 3.26 -6.62 -8.25
C ILE A 36 1.78 -7.00 -8.24
N MET A 37 1.02 -6.42 -9.17
CA MET A 37 -0.38 -6.78 -9.41
C MET A 37 -0.55 -7.13 -10.89
N PRO A 38 -1.41 -8.11 -11.23
CA PRO A 38 -1.75 -8.39 -12.62
C PRO A 38 -2.60 -7.25 -13.21
N GLY A 39 -2.50 -7.06 -14.52
CA GLY A 39 -3.28 -6.07 -15.26
C GLY A 39 -2.43 -4.89 -15.77
N SER A 40 -3.09 -3.79 -16.10
CA SER A 40 -2.46 -2.61 -16.71
C SER A 40 -1.84 -1.62 -15.71
N MET A 41 -1.99 -1.87 -14.41
CA MET A 41 -1.51 -0.98 -13.35
C MET A 41 -0.99 -1.82 -12.19
N ASN A 42 0.30 -1.68 -11.89
CA ASN A 42 0.93 -2.30 -10.74
C ASN A 42 0.75 -1.45 -9.46
N GLY A 43 1.24 -1.95 -8.32
CA GLY A 43 1.09 -1.25 -7.04
C GLY A 43 1.82 0.07 -6.96
N ARG A 44 2.97 0.18 -7.62
CA ARG A 44 3.77 1.40 -7.64
C ARG A 44 3.06 2.49 -8.43
N GLU A 45 2.60 2.16 -9.64
CA GLU A 45 1.84 3.08 -10.48
C GLU A 45 0.56 3.54 -9.77
N LEU A 46 -0.14 2.62 -9.09
CA LEU A 46 -1.30 2.97 -8.27
C LEU A 46 -0.92 3.94 -7.15
N ALA A 47 0.13 3.66 -6.38
CA ALA A 47 0.56 4.50 -5.28
C ALA A 47 0.96 5.91 -5.76
N GLU A 48 1.69 6.00 -6.87
CA GLU A 48 2.07 7.27 -7.49
C GLU A 48 0.82 8.08 -7.87
N GLU A 49 -0.17 7.46 -8.51
CA GLU A 49 -1.42 8.12 -8.88
C GLU A 49 -2.26 8.54 -7.67
N VAL A 50 -2.34 7.69 -6.65
CA VAL A 50 -3.07 8.01 -5.41
C VAL A 50 -2.42 9.19 -4.69
N VAL A 51 -1.08 9.22 -4.57
CA VAL A 51 -0.36 10.33 -3.93
C VAL A 51 -0.47 11.63 -4.71
N LYS A 52 -0.44 11.57 -6.06
CA LYS A 52 -0.69 12.75 -6.91
C LYS A 52 -2.08 13.36 -6.65
N ARG A 53 -3.10 12.50 -6.52
CA ARG A 53 -4.50 12.92 -6.29
C ARG A 53 -4.78 13.30 -4.83
N ARG A 54 -4.07 12.71 -3.88
CA ARG A 54 -4.18 12.96 -2.44
C ARG A 54 -2.79 13.17 -1.83
N PRO A 55 -2.25 14.40 -1.91
CA PRO A 55 -0.99 14.72 -1.25
C PRO A 55 -1.07 14.38 0.25
N GLY A 56 -0.10 13.61 0.74
CA GLY A 56 -0.07 13.15 2.14
C GLY A 56 -0.65 11.76 2.40
N MET A 57 -1.19 11.08 1.38
CA MET A 57 -1.60 9.68 1.50
C MET A 57 -0.41 8.82 1.96
N LYS A 58 -0.61 8.03 3.00
CA LYS A 58 0.39 7.05 3.46
C LYS A 58 0.26 5.78 2.60
N VAL A 59 1.40 5.16 2.27
CA VAL A 59 1.44 3.96 1.43
C VAL A 59 2.24 2.87 2.13
N LEU A 60 1.66 1.67 2.23
CA LEU A 60 2.32 0.46 2.68
C LEU A 60 2.25 -0.58 1.56
N PHE A 61 3.42 -0.98 1.08
CA PHE A 61 3.55 -2.02 0.08
C PHE A 61 3.66 -3.40 0.72
N THR A 62 3.32 -4.44 -0.04
CA THR A 62 3.66 -5.81 0.29
C THR A 62 4.19 -6.60 -0.92
N SER A 63 5.14 -7.51 -0.71
CA SER A 63 5.75 -8.34 -1.76
C SER A 63 6.14 -9.71 -1.23
N GLY A 64 5.88 -10.77 -1.99
CA GLY A 64 6.39 -12.13 -1.71
C GLY A 64 7.66 -12.51 -2.47
N TYR A 65 8.14 -11.64 -3.35
CA TYR A 65 9.39 -11.85 -4.06
C TYR A 65 10.47 -11.08 -3.33
N THR A 66 11.33 -11.81 -2.62
CA THR A 66 12.42 -11.31 -1.78
C THR A 66 13.51 -10.56 -2.57
N GLU A 67 13.53 -10.63 -3.90
CA GLU A 67 14.65 -10.15 -4.73
C GLU A 67 14.38 -8.87 -5.53
N ASP A 68 13.13 -8.42 -5.70
CA ASP A 68 12.86 -7.13 -6.39
C ASP A 68 12.96 -5.92 -5.44
N ALA A 69 13.53 -6.10 -4.24
CA ALA A 69 13.76 -5.06 -3.23
C ALA A 69 14.77 -3.96 -3.65
N ILE A 70 15.12 -3.86 -4.93
CA ILE A 70 16.03 -2.88 -5.54
C ILE A 70 15.18 -1.86 -6.33
N PHE A 71 14.11 -1.32 -5.74
CA PHE A 71 13.37 -0.23 -6.37
C PHE A 71 14.26 1.02 -6.41
N HIS A 72 14.89 1.26 -7.57
CA HIS A 72 16.03 2.15 -7.85
C HIS A 72 17.33 1.82 -7.10
N HIS A 73 18.25 1.10 -7.77
CA HIS A 73 19.67 0.99 -7.38
C HIS A 73 19.91 0.48 -5.93
N GLY A 74 19.00 -0.35 -5.41
CA GLY A 74 19.19 -1.06 -4.14
C GLY A 74 18.74 -0.26 -2.92
N ARG A 75 17.97 0.82 -3.12
CA ARG A 75 17.45 1.66 -2.03
C ARG A 75 15.97 1.92 -2.24
N LEU A 76 15.14 1.44 -1.31
CA LEU A 76 13.79 1.98 -1.11
C LEU A 76 13.88 3.52 -1.08
N ASP A 77 13.06 4.19 -1.88
CA ASP A 77 12.92 5.65 -1.81
C ASP A 77 12.67 6.04 -0.33
N PRO A 78 13.33 7.08 0.19
CA PRO A 78 13.16 7.50 1.58
C PRO A 78 11.67 7.68 1.91
N GLY A 79 11.17 6.90 2.87
CA GLY A 79 9.76 6.94 3.30
C GLY A 79 8.87 5.84 2.73
N VAL A 80 9.37 4.97 1.83
CA VAL A 80 8.61 3.80 1.38
C VAL A 80 8.57 2.72 2.45
N LEU A 81 7.36 2.26 2.79
CA LEU A 81 7.14 1.16 3.73
C LEU A 81 6.80 -0.12 2.97
N LEU A 82 7.51 -1.21 3.30
CA LEU A 82 7.34 -2.52 2.66
C LEU A 82 7.16 -3.62 3.71
N LEU A 83 6.19 -4.50 3.50
CA LEU A 83 5.93 -5.70 4.27
C LEU A 83 6.17 -6.95 3.40
N ALA A 84 7.23 -7.69 3.69
CA ALA A 84 7.54 -8.94 3.00
C ALA A 84 6.50 -10.03 3.32
N LYS A 85 6.12 -10.82 2.31
CA LYS A 85 5.31 -12.02 2.47
C LYS A 85 6.23 -13.24 2.61
N PRO A 86 5.84 -14.28 3.39
CA PRO A 86 4.63 -14.32 4.21
C PRO A 86 4.75 -13.43 5.45
N TYR A 87 3.63 -12.83 5.88
CA TYR A 87 3.55 -12.02 7.09
C TYR A 87 2.48 -12.55 8.05
N SER A 88 2.74 -12.41 9.34
CA SER A 88 1.82 -12.70 10.42
C SER A 88 0.83 -11.56 10.65
N LYS A 89 -0.26 -11.84 11.39
CA LYS A 89 -1.22 -10.82 11.84
C LYS A 89 -0.54 -9.73 12.71
N ALA A 90 0.48 -10.09 13.48
CA ALA A 90 1.21 -9.15 14.32
C ALA A 90 2.09 -8.19 13.49
N GLU A 91 2.73 -8.70 12.43
CA GLU A 91 3.57 -7.90 11.54
C GLU A 91 2.75 -6.89 10.76
N ILE A 92 1.62 -7.30 10.16
CA ILE A 92 0.75 -6.36 9.46
C ILE A 92 0.18 -5.31 10.42
N ALA A 93 -0.20 -5.67 11.65
CA ALA A 93 -0.68 -4.72 12.64
C ALA A 93 0.39 -3.67 13.00
N ARG A 94 1.63 -4.11 13.20
CA ARG A 94 2.77 -3.23 13.49
C ARG A 94 3.04 -2.28 12.34
N MET A 95 3.06 -2.78 11.10
CA MET A 95 3.36 -1.98 9.92
C MET A 95 2.27 -0.97 9.59
N ILE A 96 0.99 -1.34 9.72
CA ILE A 96 -0.12 -0.40 9.54
C ILE A 96 -0.05 0.72 10.59
N ARG A 97 0.16 0.39 11.88
CA ARG A 97 0.32 1.42 12.91
C ARG A 97 1.50 2.33 12.59
N HIS A 98 2.64 1.76 12.22
CA HIS A 98 3.82 2.54 11.86
C HIS A 98 3.53 3.52 10.72
N ALA A 99 2.89 3.05 9.64
CA ALA A 99 2.51 3.88 8.49
C ALA A 99 1.60 5.05 8.85
N LEU A 100 0.61 4.81 9.72
CA LEU A 100 -0.35 5.83 10.16
C LEU A 100 0.25 6.84 11.14
N THR A 101 1.30 6.47 11.89
CA THR A 101 1.93 7.34 12.91
C THR A 101 3.19 8.04 12.44
N ALA A 102 3.79 7.61 11.32
CA ALA A 102 4.98 8.24 10.78
C ALA A 102 4.63 9.67 10.32
N ALA A 103 5.28 10.66 10.93
CA ALA A 103 5.08 12.09 10.66
C ALA A 103 5.34 12.41 9.18
#